data_AF-H1VVB1-F1
#
_entry.id   AF-H1VVB1-F1
#
_cell.length_a   1.000
_cell.length_b   1.000
_cell.length_c   1.000
_cell.angle_alpha   90.00
_cell.angle_beta   90.00
_cell.angle_gamma   90.00
#
_symmetry.space_group_name_H-M   'P 1'
#
loop_
_entity.id
_entity.type
_entity.pdbx_description
1 polymer ?
#
loop_
_entity_poly.entity_id
_entity_poly.type
_entity_poly.pdbx_seq_one_letter_code
_entity_poly.pdbx_strand_id
1 'polypeptide(L)'
;MTCMWIATSLLVWALTPRLPFLHALAIGACVTPTDPVLSNVIVKGRFADHNIPSELQNLIISESGANDGLGYPFLFFALYLIKYIGDGGEQVPGGAGLAMGLWFGETWGYTIVLSVIYGAVVGWLAKRLLRWAERHKYVDRESFLVFAISLALFIVGTCGMIGSDDVLACFIAGNAFTWDDWFRLETEDDSFQPTIDMLLNVTIFIWYGAVIPWDDFLHNDVIPIHRLVALGVLVLLLRRLPFVFAVHRWIPQIEQAKQAIFVGFFGPIGVSAVFYLYVTIEFLHTLNEGHEPRADVAHMAEAVRVIVWFLALCSIVVHGLSIPLGKLGYYAPRTLSRGMSFMSGDGGDDSGPFRIRGRVLFPFGRSRSEGADGPTSFDAESRAYSQSENEGSRPIYRIGGSVIPQRSVGAEESDVSALEPRRPDQPGQYPGPEHGGGSAQTKAAEHLSPAPPPPELQSRTIRFPDETPVPRGLQTP
;
A
#
# COMPACT_ATOMS: atom_id res chain seq x y z
N MET A 1 -2.08 19.43 -8.30
CA MET A 1 -1.18 19.48 -9.47
C MET A 1 -0.78 20.91 -9.88
N THR A 2 -1.63 21.74 -10.49
CA THR A 2 -1.23 23.02 -11.13
C THR A 2 -0.35 23.95 -10.29
N CYS A 3 -0.69 24.17 -9.01
CA CYS A 3 0.14 25.01 -8.12
C CYS A 3 1.53 24.40 -7.86
N MET A 4 1.61 23.07 -7.73
CA MET A 4 2.86 22.34 -7.55
C MET A 4 3.74 22.46 -8.79
N TRP A 5 3.13 22.29 -9.97
CA TRP A 5 3.79 22.47 -11.26
C TRP A 5 4.41 23.85 -11.41
N ILE A 6 3.62 24.91 -11.20
CA ILE A 6 4.11 26.29 -11.29
C ILE A 6 5.20 26.56 -10.25
N ALA A 7 5.00 26.12 -9.00
CA ALA A 7 5.99 26.33 -7.92
C ALA A 7 7.32 25.65 -8.22
N THR A 8 7.31 24.38 -8.65
CA THR A 8 8.55 23.69 -9.01
C THR A 8 9.19 24.29 -10.26
N SER A 9 8.41 24.67 -11.28
CA SER A 9 8.92 25.32 -12.48
C SER A 9 9.60 26.65 -12.16
N LEU A 10 9.02 27.46 -11.28
CA LEU A 10 9.63 28.71 -10.80
C LEU A 10 10.92 28.47 -10.00
N LEU A 11 10.97 27.44 -9.16
CA LEU A 11 12.19 27.08 -8.42
C LEU A 11 13.30 26.59 -9.36
N VAL A 12 12.96 25.73 -10.32
CA VAL A 12 13.89 25.23 -11.34
C VAL A 12 14.44 26.39 -12.18
N TRP A 13 13.57 27.30 -12.64
CA TRP A 13 13.95 28.50 -13.39
C TRP A 13 14.83 29.46 -12.58
N ALA A 14 14.51 29.70 -11.31
CA ALA A 14 15.23 30.64 -10.46
C ALA A 14 16.63 30.12 -10.03
N LEU A 15 16.80 28.81 -9.83
CA LEU A 15 18.07 28.24 -9.38
C LEU A 15 18.98 27.79 -10.54
N THR A 16 18.44 27.35 -11.68
CA THR A 16 19.22 26.87 -12.83
C THR A 16 19.68 28.04 -13.72
N PRO A 17 20.99 28.35 -13.79
CA PRO A 17 21.48 29.42 -14.66
C PRO A 17 21.17 29.15 -16.13
N ARG A 18 20.81 30.20 -16.89
CA ARG A 18 20.65 30.16 -18.36
C ARG A 18 19.57 29.18 -18.86
N LEU A 19 18.67 28.71 -18.00
CA LEU A 19 17.57 27.82 -18.39
C LEU A 19 16.32 28.63 -18.78
N PRO A 20 15.80 28.51 -20.02
CA PRO A 20 14.50 29.05 -20.42
C PRO A 20 13.34 28.65 -19.51
N PHE A 21 12.38 29.55 -19.35
CA PHE A 21 11.19 29.28 -18.53
C PHE A 21 10.34 28.12 -19.08
N LEU A 22 10.27 27.94 -20.41
CA LEU A 22 9.60 26.80 -21.03
C LEU A 22 10.26 25.45 -20.67
N HIS A 23 11.60 25.39 -20.64
CA HIS A 23 12.31 24.19 -20.20
C HIS A 23 12.09 23.90 -18.71
N ALA A 24 12.03 24.96 -17.89
CA ALA A 24 11.68 24.82 -16.48
C ALA A 24 10.23 24.33 -16.26
N LEU A 25 9.27 24.72 -17.12
CA LEU A 25 7.91 24.19 -17.12
C LEU A 25 7.86 22.69 -17.47
N ALA A 26 8.67 22.23 -18.43
CA ALA A 26 8.77 20.82 -18.78
C ALA A 26 9.39 20.00 -17.61
N ILE A 27 10.52 20.45 -17.06
CA ILE A 27 11.16 19.81 -15.90
C ILE A 27 10.22 19.78 -14.69
N GLY A 28 9.52 20.89 -14.43
CA GLY A 28 8.51 20.98 -13.39
C GLY A 28 7.34 20.01 -13.61
N ALA A 29 6.93 19.77 -14.86
CA ALA A 29 5.89 18.81 -15.18
C ALA A 29 6.31 17.38 -14.84
N CYS A 30 7.54 16.96 -15.17
CA CYS A 30 8.04 15.62 -14.87
C CYS A 30 7.95 15.28 -13.38
N VAL A 31 8.22 16.25 -12.50
CA VAL A 31 8.13 16.06 -11.04
C VAL A 31 6.81 16.58 -10.43
N THR A 32 5.79 16.88 -11.24
CA THR A 32 4.46 17.29 -10.72
C THR A 32 3.65 16.11 -10.18
N PRO A 33 3.59 14.94 -10.85
CA PRO A 33 2.96 13.74 -10.31
C PRO A 33 3.52 13.33 -8.93
N THR A 34 2.68 12.65 -8.17
CA THR A 34 3.01 12.11 -6.84
C THR A 34 2.98 10.60 -6.93
N ASP A 35 4.06 9.95 -6.54
CA ASP A 35 4.32 8.54 -6.80
C ASP A 35 3.43 7.61 -5.94
N PRO A 36 2.61 6.73 -6.54
CA PRO A 36 1.69 5.86 -5.81
C PRO A 36 2.42 4.74 -5.05
N VAL A 37 3.60 4.30 -5.50
CA VAL A 37 4.39 3.25 -4.84
C VAL A 37 4.91 3.72 -3.49
N LEU A 38 5.64 4.83 -3.47
CA LEU A 38 6.14 5.47 -2.25
C LEU A 38 4.99 5.91 -1.34
N SER A 39 3.91 6.43 -1.92
CA SER A 39 2.71 6.80 -1.16
C SER A 39 2.08 5.59 -0.47
N ASN A 40 1.94 4.45 -1.16
CA ASN A 40 1.44 3.20 -0.58
C ASN A 40 2.32 2.72 0.59
N VAL A 41 3.65 2.73 0.45
CA VAL A 41 4.59 2.34 1.53
C VAL A 41 4.48 3.24 2.77
N ILE A 42 4.07 4.49 2.58
CA ILE A 42 3.91 5.50 3.64
C ILE A 42 2.58 5.35 4.38
N VAL A 43 1.50 5.08 3.66
CA VAL A 43 0.13 5.05 4.21
C VAL A 43 -0.39 3.66 4.55
N LYS A 44 0.35 2.58 4.27
CA LYS A 44 -0.04 1.21 4.63
C LYS A 44 0.77 0.64 5.79
N GLY A 45 0.12 -0.22 6.56
CA GLY A 45 0.74 -1.08 7.57
C GLY A 45 0.81 -0.44 8.96
N ARG A 46 1.10 -1.27 9.97
CA ARG A 46 0.74 -1.07 11.40
C ARG A 46 0.92 0.33 12.01
N PHE A 47 1.85 1.13 11.50
CA PHE A 47 2.04 2.52 11.94
C PHE A 47 1.03 3.47 11.31
N ALA A 48 0.83 3.41 9.99
CA ALA A 48 -0.20 4.18 9.32
C ALA A 48 -1.58 3.87 9.89
N ASP A 49 -1.90 2.59 10.06
CA ASP A 49 -3.17 2.10 10.63
C ASP A 49 -3.49 2.68 12.02
N HIS A 50 -2.47 2.99 12.83
CA HIS A 50 -2.63 3.55 14.18
C HIS A 50 -2.49 5.09 14.25
N ASN A 51 -1.87 5.72 13.26
CA ASN A 51 -1.46 7.13 13.32
C ASN A 51 -2.12 8.02 12.24
N ILE A 52 -2.74 7.43 11.21
CA ILE A 52 -3.31 8.14 10.06
C ILE A 52 -4.75 7.67 9.84
N PRO A 53 -5.77 8.55 9.93
CA PRO A 53 -7.15 8.25 9.55
C PRO A 53 -7.27 7.63 8.16
N SER A 54 -8.09 6.59 8.02
CA SER A 54 -8.30 5.84 6.76
C SER A 54 -8.72 6.74 5.59
N GLU A 55 -9.55 7.76 5.85
CA GLU A 55 -9.95 8.74 4.83
C GLU A 55 -8.76 9.50 4.23
N LEU A 56 -7.74 9.82 5.05
CA LEU A 56 -6.52 10.48 4.59
C LEU A 56 -5.60 9.52 3.83
N GLN A 57 -5.54 8.25 4.24
CA GLN A 57 -4.83 7.21 3.48
C GLN A 57 -5.44 7.06 2.08
N ASN A 58 -6.78 6.90 2.02
CA ASN A 58 -7.53 6.77 0.78
C ASN A 58 -7.39 8.01 -0.13
N LEU A 59 -7.40 9.21 0.45
CA LEU A 59 -7.17 10.46 -0.29
C LEU A 59 -5.77 10.48 -0.94
N ILE A 60 -4.72 10.11 -0.19
CA ILE A 60 -3.34 10.10 -0.70
C ILE A 60 -3.15 9.03 -1.79
N ILE A 61 -3.72 7.83 -1.63
CA ILE A 61 -3.65 6.76 -2.65
C ILE A 61 -4.41 7.17 -3.92
N SER A 62 -5.62 7.74 -3.77
CA SER A 62 -6.44 8.19 -4.89
C SER A 62 -5.78 9.35 -5.65
N GLU A 63 -5.25 10.35 -4.93
CA GLU A 63 -4.50 11.46 -5.51
C GLU A 63 -3.25 10.93 -6.26
N SER A 64 -2.46 10.05 -5.66
CA SER A 64 -1.23 9.56 -6.29
C SER A 64 -1.48 8.68 -7.51
N GLY A 65 -2.49 7.80 -7.49
CA GLY A 65 -2.87 7.01 -8.66
C GLY A 65 -3.44 7.84 -9.82
N ALA A 66 -4.27 8.85 -9.53
CA ALA A 66 -4.84 9.71 -10.57
C ALA A 66 -3.83 10.72 -11.13
N ASN A 67 -2.97 11.29 -10.27
CA ASN A 67 -1.96 12.28 -10.67
C ASN A 67 -0.90 11.70 -11.63
N ASP A 68 -0.68 10.39 -11.63
CA ASP A 68 0.35 9.76 -12.45
C ASP A 68 0.04 9.86 -13.94
N GLY A 69 -1.18 9.49 -14.36
CA GLY A 69 -1.65 9.71 -15.73
C GLY A 69 -1.93 11.19 -16.06
N LEU A 70 -2.46 11.96 -15.10
CA LEU A 70 -2.78 13.39 -15.30
C LEU A 70 -1.54 14.32 -15.39
N GLY A 71 -0.32 13.79 -15.49
CA GLY A 71 0.90 14.54 -15.76
C GLY A 71 1.02 15.00 -17.22
N TYR A 72 0.51 14.21 -18.18
CA TYR A 72 0.58 14.48 -19.63
C TYR A 72 0.17 15.92 -20.03
N PRO A 73 -0.98 16.48 -19.58
CA PRO A 73 -1.37 17.86 -19.88
C PRO A 73 -0.34 18.91 -19.47
N PHE A 74 0.38 18.74 -18.36
CA PHE A 74 1.38 19.71 -17.91
C PHE A 74 2.68 19.60 -18.72
N LEU A 75 3.09 18.37 -19.07
CA LEU A 75 4.30 18.14 -19.85
C LEU A 75 4.11 18.59 -21.30
N PHE A 76 3.09 18.11 -21.99
CA PHE A 76 2.87 18.42 -23.40
C PHE A 76 2.47 19.87 -23.66
N PHE A 77 1.91 20.58 -22.66
CA PHE A 77 1.80 22.04 -22.72
C PHE A 77 3.16 22.70 -22.92
N ALA A 78 4.16 22.36 -22.09
CA ALA A 78 5.50 22.91 -22.23
C ALA A 78 6.16 22.44 -23.55
N LEU A 79 6.11 21.14 -23.86
CA LEU A 79 6.77 20.55 -25.01
C LEU A 79 6.24 21.05 -26.37
N TYR A 80 4.92 21.25 -26.53
CA TYR A 80 4.37 21.82 -27.76
C TYR A 80 4.71 23.31 -27.92
N LEU A 81 4.78 24.08 -26.83
CA LEU A 81 5.26 25.47 -26.89
C LEU A 81 6.74 25.53 -27.28
N ILE A 82 7.59 24.64 -26.75
CA ILE A 82 9.00 24.50 -27.17
C ILE A 82 9.11 24.14 -28.65
N LYS A 83 8.29 23.20 -29.15
CA LYS A 83 8.31 22.76 -30.55
C LYS A 83 7.92 23.87 -31.54
N TYR A 84 6.78 24.52 -31.32
CA TYR A 84 6.15 25.42 -32.29
C TYR A 84 6.34 26.92 -32.04
N ILE A 85 6.77 27.33 -30.83
CA ILE A 85 7.15 28.72 -30.52
C ILE A 85 8.66 28.81 -30.32
N GLY A 86 9.26 27.84 -29.62
CA GLY A 86 10.70 27.83 -29.30
C GLY A 86 11.13 28.97 -28.39
N ASP A 87 12.41 28.93 -27.98
CA ASP A 87 13.06 30.05 -27.29
C ASP A 87 14.30 30.48 -28.09
N GLY A 88 14.06 30.97 -29.32
CA GLY A 88 15.09 31.39 -30.27
C GLY A 88 15.65 30.30 -31.19
N GLY A 89 15.19 29.05 -31.07
CA GLY A 89 15.52 27.95 -32.01
C GLY A 89 14.66 27.94 -33.28
N GLU A 90 14.99 27.03 -34.21
CA GLU A 90 14.30 26.87 -35.50
C GLU A 90 12.86 26.35 -35.32
N GLN A 91 11.89 27.24 -35.48
CA GLN A 91 10.47 26.97 -35.22
C GLN A 91 9.84 26.04 -36.26
N VAL A 92 9.15 25.00 -35.80
CA VAL A 92 8.27 24.22 -36.69
C VAL A 92 7.07 25.09 -37.10
N PRO A 93 6.69 25.18 -38.38
CA PRO A 93 5.55 25.98 -38.82
C PRO A 93 4.24 25.61 -38.10
N GLY A 94 3.53 26.62 -37.59
CA GLY A 94 2.23 26.47 -36.94
C GLY A 94 2.00 27.36 -35.71
N GLY A 95 3.09 27.77 -35.04
CA GLY A 95 3.05 28.73 -33.93
C GLY A 95 2.19 28.30 -32.74
N ALA A 96 1.82 29.29 -31.91
CA ALA A 96 1.01 29.07 -30.71
C ALA A 96 -0.37 28.43 -31.00
N GLY A 97 -0.97 28.73 -32.16
CA GLY A 97 -2.26 28.17 -32.56
C GLY A 97 -2.23 26.65 -32.72
N LEU A 98 -1.20 26.14 -33.42
CA LEU A 98 -1.02 24.70 -33.57
C LEU A 98 -0.61 24.01 -32.25
N ALA A 99 0.25 24.65 -31.45
CA ALA A 99 0.62 24.14 -30.13
C ALA A 99 -0.60 23.94 -29.21
N MET A 100 -1.49 24.94 -29.12
CA MET A 100 -2.73 24.84 -28.34
C MET A 100 -3.73 23.87 -28.98
N GLY A 101 -3.79 23.80 -30.31
CA GLY A 101 -4.62 22.84 -31.03
C GLY A 101 -4.24 21.39 -30.73
N LEU A 102 -2.95 21.07 -30.72
CA LEU A 102 -2.42 19.76 -30.32
C LEU A 102 -2.62 19.51 -28.82
N TRP A 103 -2.44 20.51 -27.96
CA TRP A 103 -2.67 20.33 -26.53
C TRP A 103 -4.13 19.96 -26.21
N PHE A 104 -5.11 20.62 -26.82
CA PHE A 104 -6.53 20.28 -26.64
C PHE A 104 -6.96 19.03 -27.42
N GLY A 105 -6.48 18.85 -28.65
CA GLY A 105 -6.86 17.72 -29.51
C GLY A 105 -6.15 16.44 -29.13
N GLU A 106 -4.81 16.44 -29.19
CA GLU A 106 -3.96 15.29 -28.91
C GLU A 106 -3.95 15.00 -27.41
N THR A 107 -3.47 15.92 -26.56
CA THR A 107 -3.27 15.59 -25.15
C THR A 107 -4.59 15.40 -24.39
N TRP A 108 -5.52 16.36 -24.46
CA TRP A 108 -6.80 16.21 -23.75
C TRP A 108 -7.75 15.22 -24.43
N GLY A 109 -7.95 15.33 -25.75
CA GLY A 109 -8.88 14.49 -26.50
C GLY A 109 -8.37 13.06 -26.71
N TYR A 110 -7.20 12.91 -27.34
CA TYR A 110 -6.66 11.60 -27.74
C TYR A 110 -5.93 10.86 -26.62
N THR A 111 -5.13 11.53 -25.79
CA THR A 111 -4.37 10.87 -24.73
C THR A 111 -5.20 10.67 -23.46
N ILE A 112 -5.86 11.72 -22.94
CA ILE A 112 -6.58 11.63 -21.65
C ILE A 112 -7.99 11.06 -21.81
N VAL A 113 -8.86 11.65 -22.64
CA VAL A 113 -10.26 11.23 -22.72
C VAL A 113 -10.40 9.82 -23.31
N LEU A 114 -9.59 9.46 -24.32
CA LEU A 114 -9.59 8.10 -24.86
C LEU A 114 -9.17 7.07 -23.81
N SER A 115 -8.10 7.30 -23.04
CA SER A 115 -7.67 6.39 -21.97
C SER A 115 -8.70 6.21 -20.87
N VAL A 116 -9.41 7.28 -20.48
CA VAL A 116 -10.52 7.18 -19.52
C VAL A 116 -11.65 6.31 -20.08
N ILE A 117 -12.07 6.53 -21.33
CA ILE A 117 -13.11 5.73 -21.97
C ILE A 117 -12.66 4.27 -22.15
N TYR A 118 -11.43 4.07 -22.64
CA TYR A 118 -10.83 2.76 -22.88
C TYR A 118 -10.73 1.95 -21.59
N GLY A 119 -10.12 2.52 -20.55
CA GLY A 119 -9.99 1.90 -19.23
C GLY A 119 -11.36 1.56 -18.63
N ALA A 120 -12.33 2.48 -18.69
CA ALA A 120 -13.67 2.25 -18.16
C ALA A 120 -14.39 1.10 -18.89
N VAL A 121 -14.34 1.07 -20.22
CA VAL A 121 -14.97 0.01 -21.04
C VAL A 121 -14.30 -1.34 -20.81
N VAL A 122 -12.95 -1.40 -20.83
CA VAL A 122 -12.20 -2.64 -20.66
C VAL A 122 -12.34 -3.18 -19.24
N GLY A 123 -12.23 -2.34 -18.20
CA GLY A 123 -12.43 -2.74 -16.80
C GLY A 123 -13.85 -3.24 -16.52
N TRP A 124 -14.87 -2.56 -17.05
CA TRP A 124 -16.27 -3.01 -16.96
C TRP A 124 -16.51 -4.34 -17.69
N LEU A 125 -15.95 -4.49 -18.90
CA LEU A 125 -16.08 -5.73 -19.67
C LEU A 125 -15.37 -6.89 -18.97
N ALA A 126 -14.14 -6.68 -18.50
CA ALA A 126 -13.35 -7.67 -17.76
C ALA A 126 -14.09 -8.14 -16.50
N LYS A 127 -14.67 -7.22 -15.73
CA LYS A 127 -15.56 -7.52 -14.59
C LYS A 127 -16.75 -8.39 -14.98
N ARG A 128 -17.43 -8.03 -16.08
CA ARG A 128 -18.61 -8.75 -16.56
C ARG A 128 -18.27 -10.16 -17.05
N LEU A 129 -17.14 -10.32 -17.73
CA LEU A 129 -16.61 -11.60 -18.21
C LEU A 129 -16.15 -12.49 -17.06
N LEU A 130 -15.37 -11.97 -16.10
CA LEU A 130 -14.91 -12.73 -14.94
C LEU A 130 -16.10 -13.28 -14.13
N ARG A 131 -17.08 -12.43 -13.81
CA ARG A 131 -18.34 -12.86 -13.15
C ARG A 131 -19.19 -13.82 -13.99
N TRP A 132 -19.09 -13.78 -15.31
CA TRP A 132 -19.77 -14.77 -16.14
C TRP A 132 -19.06 -16.12 -16.06
N ALA A 133 -17.72 -16.13 -16.21
CA ALA A 133 -16.92 -17.34 -16.19
C ALA A 133 -16.94 -18.04 -14.81
N GLU A 134 -16.82 -17.29 -13.72
CA GLU A 134 -16.92 -17.77 -12.34
C GLU A 134 -18.29 -18.42 -12.06
N ARG A 135 -19.41 -17.78 -12.44
CA ARG A 135 -20.76 -18.37 -12.27
C ARG A 135 -20.97 -19.67 -13.04
N HIS A 136 -20.20 -19.91 -14.11
CA HIS A 136 -20.19 -21.17 -14.85
C HIS A 136 -19.09 -22.14 -14.38
N LYS A 137 -18.33 -21.78 -13.33
CA LYS A 137 -17.19 -22.53 -12.77
C LYS A 137 -16.06 -22.79 -13.78
N TYR A 138 -15.82 -21.84 -14.68
CA TYR A 138 -14.73 -21.88 -15.65
C TYR A 138 -13.39 -21.32 -15.12
N VAL A 139 -13.40 -20.70 -13.94
CA VAL A 139 -12.23 -20.05 -13.33
C VAL A 139 -11.97 -20.71 -11.98
N ASP A 140 -10.77 -21.25 -11.82
CA ASP A 140 -10.23 -21.72 -10.54
C ASP A 140 -9.70 -20.54 -9.71
N ARG A 141 -9.39 -20.80 -8.43
CA ARG A 141 -8.97 -19.74 -7.50
C ARG A 141 -7.62 -19.10 -7.87
N GLU A 142 -6.69 -19.84 -8.47
CA GLU A 142 -5.38 -19.30 -8.84
C GLU A 142 -5.51 -18.37 -10.05
N SER A 143 -6.24 -18.81 -11.09
CA SER A 143 -6.59 -17.99 -12.25
C SER A 143 -7.37 -16.72 -11.86
N PHE A 144 -8.23 -16.78 -10.84
CA PHE A 144 -8.97 -15.62 -10.33
C PHE A 144 -8.04 -14.54 -9.75
N LEU A 145 -7.05 -14.95 -8.96
CA LEU A 145 -6.08 -14.05 -8.32
C LEU A 145 -5.13 -13.40 -9.33
N VAL A 146 -4.70 -14.17 -10.35
CA VAL A 146 -3.82 -13.69 -11.41
C VAL A 146 -4.52 -12.73 -12.37
N PHE A 147 -5.85 -12.77 -12.47
CA PHE A 147 -6.65 -11.99 -13.41
C PHE A 147 -6.37 -10.48 -13.37
N ALA A 148 -6.17 -9.90 -12.18
CA ALA A 148 -5.90 -8.46 -12.04
C ALA A 148 -4.58 -8.04 -12.73
N ILE A 149 -3.54 -8.88 -12.62
CA ILE A 149 -2.23 -8.65 -13.27
C ILE A 149 -2.36 -8.87 -14.77
N SER A 150 -3.06 -9.93 -15.20
CA SER A 150 -3.32 -10.19 -16.62
C SER A 150 -4.10 -9.05 -17.27
N LEU A 151 -5.07 -8.46 -16.58
CA LEU A 151 -5.82 -7.29 -17.03
C LEU A 151 -4.94 -6.04 -17.14
N ALA A 152 -4.07 -5.78 -16.15
CA ALA A 152 -3.12 -4.68 -16.21
C ALA A 152 -2.14 -4.82 -17.40
N LEU A 153 -1.53 -6.00 -17.58
CA LEU A 153 -0.64 -6.28 -18.72
C LEU A 153 -1.37 -6.19 -20.06
N PHE A 154 -2.63 -6.64 -20.12
CA PHE A 154 -3.47 -6.49 -21.30
C PHE A 154 -3.67 -5.01 -21.64
N ILE A 155 -4.07 -4.18 -20.67
CA ILE A 155 -4.30 -2.74 -20.88
C ILE A 155 -3.01 -2.01 -21.26
N VAL A 156 -1.88 -2.27 -20.58
CA VAL A 156 -0.57 -1.71 -20.95
C VAL A 156 -0.23 -2.03 -22.40
N GLY A 157 -0.35 -3.30 -22.80
CA GLY A 157 -0.09 -3.72 -24.17
C GLY A 157 -1.03 -3.07 -25.19
N THR A 158 -2.35 -3.11 -24.97
CA THR A 158 -3.33 -2.67 -25.97
C THR A 158 -3.53 -1.15 -26.01
N CYS A 159 -3.49 -0.46 -24.86
CA CYS A 159 -3.54 1.00 -24.80
C CYS A 159 -2.22 1.62 -25.29
N GLY A 160 -1.07 1.01 -24.95
CA GLY A 160 0.23 1.38 -25.50
C GLY A 160 0.29 1.22 -27.02
N MET A 161 -0.30 0.15 -27.58
CA MET A 161 -0.45 -0.02 -29.04
C MET A 161 -1.38 1.02 -29.70
N ILE A 162 -2.34 1.59 -28.95
CA ILE A 162 -3.15 2.72 -29.41
C ILE A 162 -2.35 4.03 -29.34
N GLY A 163 -1.29 4.11 -28.52
CA GLY A 163 -0.54 5.35 -28.31
C GLY A 163 -1.25 6.34 -27.37
N SER A 164 -2.12 5.84 -26.50
CA SER A 164 -2.82 6.62 -25.46
C SER A 164 -2.24 6.29 -24.07
N ASP A 165 -2.57 7.09 -23.05
CA ASP A 165 -2.02 6.96 -21.69
C ASP A 165 -2.47 5.65 -21.01
N ASP A 166 -1.59 4.67 -20.99
CA ASP A 166 -1.85 3.33 -20.49
C ASP A 166 -1.85 3.25 -18.95
N VAL A 167 -1.11 4.13 -18.27
CA VAL A 167 -1.13 4.29 -16.81
C VAL A 167 -2.51 4.78 -16.34
N LEU A 168 -3.04 5.84 -16.98
CA LEU A 168 -4.40 6.31 -16.71
C LEU A 168 -5.46 5.27 -17.06
N ALA A 169 -5.31 4.59 -18.20
CA ALA A 169 -6.23 3.53 -18.59
C ALA A 169 -6.24 2.39 -17.56
N CYS A 170 -5.09 1.99 -17.02
CA CYS A 170 -4.99 1.00 -15.94
C CYS A 170 -5.66 1.49 -14.66
N PHE A 171 -5.42 2.73 -14.24
CA PHE A 171 -6.07 3.32 -13.06
C PHE A 171 -7.60 3.33 -13.19
N ILE A 172 -8.13 3.82 -14.32
CA ILE A 172 -9.58 3.87 -14.55
C ILE A 172 -10.19 2.47 -14.69
N ALA A 173 -9.49 1.54 -15.36
CA ALA A 173 -9.94 0.16 -15.46
C ALA A 173 -9.98 -0.55 -14.11
N GLY A 174 -8.99 -0.34 -13.24
CA GLY A 174 -8.99 -0.83 -11.86
C GLY A 174 -10.23 -0.37 -11.09
N ASN A 175 -10.53 0.93 -11.13
CA ASN A 175 -11.73 1.52 -10.51
C ASN A 175 -13.04 0.96 -11.10
N ALA A 176 -13.14 0.82 -12.43
CA ALA A 176 -14.33 0.27 -13.09
C ALA A 176 -14.53 -1.23 -12.77
N PHE A 177 -13.43 -1.98 -12.70
CA PHE A 177 -13.39 -3.40 -12.37
C PHE A 177 -13.87 -3.65 -10.93
N THR A 178 -13.34 -2.89 -9.96
CA THR A 178 -13.69 -3.04 -8.53
C THR A 178 -14.92 -2.24 -8.08
N TRP A 179 -15.63 -1.56 -8.98
CA TRP A 179 -16.73 -0.62 -8.66
C TRP A 179 -17.84 -1.09 -7.69
N ASP A 180 -18.09 -2.39 -7.60
CA ASP A 180 -19.11 -2.97 -6.69
C ASP A 180 -18.48 -3.85 -5.59
N ASP A 181 -17.20 -3.61 -5.33
CA ASP A 181 -16.35 -4.12 -4.25
C ASP A 181 -16.15 -5.64 -4.18
N TRP A 182 -16.92 -6.41 -4.93
CA TRP A 182 -16.93 -7.87 -4.91
C TRP A 182 -15.55 -8.51 -5.17
N PHE A 183 -14.82 -8.08 -6.20
CA PHE A 183 -13.49 -8.64 -6.47
C PHE A 183 -12.49 -8.28 -5.35
N ARG A 184 -12.62 -7.09 -4.76
CA ARG A 184 -11.76 -6.66 -3.64
C ARG A 184 -12.01 -7.52 -2.41
N LEU A 185 -13.27 -7.75 -2.06
CA LEU A 185 -13.67 -8.59 -0.93
C LEU A 185 -13.24 -10.05 -1.12
N GLU A 186 -13.43 -10.63 -2.31
CA GLU A 186 -13.03 -12.01 -2.61
C GLU A 186 -11.51 -12.22 -2.62
N THR A 187 -10.72 -11.13 -2.74
CA THR A 187 -9.25 -11.16 -2.72
C THR A 187 -8.62 -10.50 -1.48
N GLU A 188 -9.40 -10.08 -0.49
CA GLU A 188 -8.92 -9.32 0.68
C GLU A 188 -7.96 -10.12 1.57
N ASP A 189 -8.25 -11.41 1.79
CA ASP A 189 -7.42 -12.32 2.58
C ASP A 189 -6.22 -12.91 1.80
N ASP A 190 -6.07 -12.58 0.50
CA ASP A 190 -5.05 -13.19 -0.35
C ASP A 190 -3.78 -12.31 -0.48
N SER A 191 -2.62 -12.95 -0.26
CA SER A 191 -1.34 -12.26 -0.26
C SER A 191 -0.68 -12.13 -1.65
N PHE A 192 -1.27 -12.69 -2.70
CA PHE A 192 -0.67 -12.72 -4.04
C PHE A 192 -0.48 -11.32 -4.64
N GLN A 193 -1.52 -10.48 -4.66
CA GLN A 193 -1.43 -9.11 -5.17
C GLN A 193 -0.41 -8.26 -4.36
N PRO A 194 -0.44 -8.23 -3.01
CA PRO A 194 0.61 -7.59 -2.20
C PRO A 194 2.03 -8.13 -2.43
N THR A 195 2.17 -9.43 -2.70
CA THR A 195 3.49 -10.05 -2.95
C THR A 195 4.07 -9.59 -4.29
N ILE A 196 3.24 -9.52 -5.34
CA ILE A 196 3.68 -9.01 -6.65
C ILE A 196 3.99 -7.52 -6.58
N ASP A 197 3.15 -6.71 -5.92
CA ASP A 197 3.43 -5.29 -5.65
C ASP A 197 4.79 -5.13 -4.95
N MET A 198 5.05 -5.86 -3.87
CA MET A 198 6.34 -5.86 -3.18
C MET A 198 7.51 -6.25 -4.10
N LEU A 199 7.37 -7.30 -4.92
CA LEU A 199 8.43 -7.75 -5.82
C LEU A 199 8.74 -6.72 -6.92
N LEU A 200 7.71 -6.13 -7.54
CA LEU A 200 7.88 -5.07 -8.54
C LEU A 200 8.53 -3.83 -7.91
N ASN A 201 8.09 -3.43 -6.72
CA ASN A 201 8.64 -2.29 -5.98
C ASN A 201 10.11 -2.50 -5.59
N VAL A 202 10.47 -3.69 -5.10
CA VAL A 202 11.89 -4.02 -4.83
C VAL A 202 12.71 -4.00 -6.12
N THR A 203 12.18 -4.55 -7.22
CA THR A 203 12.89 -4.60 -8.51
C THR A 203 13.13 -3.20 -9.06
N ILE A 204 12.11 -2.33 -9.08
CA ILE A 204 12.26 -0.97 -9.62
C ILE A 204 13.20 -0.13 -8.76
N PHE A 205 13.21 -0.25 -7.42
CA PHE A 205 14.16 0.49 -6.58
C PHE A 205 15.59 -0.04 -6.64
N ILE A 206 15.81 -1.33 -6.88
CA ILE A 206 17.16 -1.87 -7.20
C ILE A 206 17.66 -1.28 -8.52
N TRP A 207 16.83 -1.29 -9.56
CA TRP A 207 17.14 -0.66 -10.84
C TRP A 207 17.42 0.84 -10.68
N TYR A 208 16.59 1.54 -9.90
CA TYR A 208 16.76 2.97 -9.59
C TYR A 208 18.12 3.25 -8.96
N GLY A 209 18.51 2.48 -7.94
CA GLY A 209 19.82 2.59 -7.28
C GLY A 209 21.01 2.33 -8.21
N ALA A 210 20.83 1.48 -9.22
CA ALA A 210 21.87 1.13 -10.20
C ALA A 210 21.99 2.14 -11.36
N VAL A 211 20.93 2.87 -11.70
CA VAL A 211 20.85 3.75 -12.88
C VAL A 211 21.03 5.24 -12.55
N ILE A 212 20.94 5.66 -11.28
CA ILE A 212 21.16 7.06 -10.89
C ILE A 212 22.49 7.60 -11.46
N PRO A 213 22.46 8.74 -12.19
CA PRO A 213 23.65 9.34 -12.78
C PRO A 213 24.43 10.15 -11.72
N TRP A 214 25.15 9.43 -10.84
CA TRP A 214 25.91 10.03 -9.74
C TRP A 214 27.00 11.00 -10.20
N ASP A 215 27.61 10.74 -11.36
CA ASP A 215 28.66 11.60 -11.92
C ASP A 215 28.08 12.91 -12.46
N ASP A 216 26.99 12.84 -13.25
CA ASP A 216 26.26 14.02 -13.77
C ASP A 216 25.82 14.98 -12.63
N PHE A 217 25.59 14.52 -11.40
CA PHE A 217 25.26 15.41 -10.27
C PHE A 217 26.44 16.27 -9.77
N LEU A 218 27.67 15.81 -10.00
CA LEU A 218 28.92 16.51 -9.64
C LEU A 218 29.50 17.27 -10.84
N HIS A 219 29.39 16.68 -12.03
CA HIS A 219 30.01 17.13 -13.27
C HIS A 219 28.92 17.35 -14.34
N ASN A 220 28.34 18.55 -14.37
CA ASN A 220 27.41 19.00 -15.42
C ASN A 220 27.56 20.51 -15.66
N ASP A 221 27.20 20.98 -16.84
CA ASP A 221 27.29 22.41 -17.23
C ASP A 221 25.98 23.19 -16.95
N VAL A 222 24.95 22.48 -16.45
CA VAL A 222 23.60 23.00 -16.21
C VAL A 222 23.49 23.72 -14.86
N ILE A 223 23.78 23.04 -13.75
CA ILE A 223 23.52 23.49 -12.39
C ILE A 223 24.59 22.98 -11.40
N PRO A 224 25.32 23.88 -10.71
CA PRO A 224 26.33 23.45 -9.75
C PRO A 224 25.68 22.83 -8.50
N ILE A 225 26.33 21.81 -7.94
CA ILE A 225 25.79 20.97 -6.85
C ILE A 225 25.18 21.74 -5.67
N HIS A 226 25.74 22.89 -5.28
CA HIS A 226 25.19 23.71 -4.18
C HIS A 226 23.79 24.27 -4.48
N ARG A 227 23.51 24.62 -5.75
CA ARG A 227 22.16 25.03 -6.19
C ARG A 227 21.26 23.84 -6.39
N LEU A 228 21.79 22.71 -6.85
CA LEU A 228 21.04 21.47 -7.03
C LEU A 228 20.52 20.94 -5.68
N VAL A 229 21.37 20.91 -4.64
CA VAL A 229 20.97 20.58 -3.25
C VAL A 229 19.95 21.58 -2.71
N ALA A 230 20.16 22.89 -2.90
CA ALA A 230 19.18 23.91 -2.50
C ALA A 230 17.83 23.75 -3.21
N LEU A 231 17.84 23.40 -4.51
CA LEU A 231 16.65 23.11 -5.29
C LEU A 231 15.91 21.89 -4.74
N GLY A 232 16.61 20.81 -4.40
CA GLY A 232 16.02 19.64 -3.73
C GLY A 232 15.32 19.99 -2.42
N VAL A 233 15.99 20.75 -1.54
CA VAL A 233 15.41 21.20 -0.26
C VAL A 233 14.19 22.12 -0.48
N LEU A 234 14.30 23.11 -1.37
CA LEU A 234 13.21 24.05 -1.65
C LEU A 234 12.01 23.37 -2.31
N VAL A 235 12.23 22.43 -3.23
CA VAL A 235 11.13 21.67 -3.86
C VAL A 235 10.41 20.82 -2.81
N LEU A 236 11.11 20.11 -1.93
CA LEU A 236 10.48 19.32 -0.88
C LEU A 236 9.65 20.18 0.10
N LEU A 237 10.12 21.39 0.42
CA LEU A 237 9.42 22.29 1.35
C LEU A 237 8.29 23.11 0.71
N LEU A 238 8.42 23.51 -0.56
CA LEU A 238 7.56 24.52 -1.19
C LEU A 238 6.64 23.97 -2.30
N ARG A 239 6.93 22.82 -2.91
CA ARG A 239 6.13 22.25 -4.01
C ARG A 239 4.68 22.00 -3.62
N ARG A 240 4.43 21.42 -2.44
CA ARG A 240 3.09 20.94 -2.03
C ARG A 240 2.61 21.47 -0.68
N LEU A 241 3.47 21.47 0.34
CA LEU A 241 3.11 21.86 1.71
C LEU A 241 2.42 23.25 1.81
N PRO A 242 2.90 24.35 1.18
CA PRO A 242 2.25 25.65 1.33
C PRO A 242 0.86 25.69 0.69
N PHE A 243 0.67 25.00 -0.44
CA PHE A 243 -0.60 25.00 -1.18
C PHE A 243 -1.65 24.13 -0.51
N VAL A 244 -1.27 22.92 -0.04
CA VAL A 244 -2.18 22.08 0.75
C VAL A 244 -2.54 22.78 2.05
N PHE A 245 -1.59 23.44 2.71
CA PHE A 245 -1.88 24.23 3.91
C PHE A 245 -2.75 25.47 3.64
N ALA A 246 -2.63 26.13 2.48
CA ALA A 246 -3.54 27.22 2.11
C ALA A 246 -4.96 26.72 1.82
N VAL A 247 -5.09 25.57 1.16
CA VAL A 247 -6.36 25.03 0.64
C VAL A 247 -7.10 24.11 1.63
N HIS A 248 -6.46 23.62 2.70
CA HIS A 248 -7.06 22.59 3.60
C HIS A 248 -8.47 22.93 4.09
N ARG A 249 -8.77 24.20 4.37
CA ARG A 249 -10.11 24.65 4.80
C ARG A 249 -11.22 24.45 3.77
N TRP A 250 -10.90 24.15 2.52
CA TRP A 250 -11.84 23.81 1.45
C TRP A 250 -11.89 22.30 1.15
N ILE A 251 -11.08 21.49 1.84
CA ILE A 251 -11.04 20.03 1.69
C ILE A 251 -11.71 19.43 2.94
N PRO A 252 -12.96 18.91 2.86
CA PRO A 252 -13.68 18.40 4.02
C PRO A 252 -12.92 17.33 4.83
N GLN A 253 -12.08 16.55 4.16
CA GLN A 253 -11.26 15.48 4.75
C GLN A 253 -10.06 16.00 5.58
N ILE A 254 -9.72 17.29 5.52
CA ILE A 254 -8.54 17.88 6.18
C ILE A 254 -8.96 18.99 7.15
N GLU A 255 -9.62 18.61 8.23
CA GLU A 255 -10.11 19.54 9.26
C GLU A 255 -8.96 20.21 10.05
N GLN A 256 -7.89 19.48 10.33
CA GLN A 256 -6.84 19.93 11.27
C GLN A 256 -5.56 20.38 10.54
N ALA A 257 -4.96 21.47 11.04
CA ALA A 257 -3.66 21.96 10.56
C ALA A 257 -2.55 20.89 10.58
N LYS A 258 -2.58 19.96 11.55
CA LYS A 258 -1.64 18.82 11.60
C LYS A 258 -1.85 17.83 10.46
N GLN A 259 -3.10 17.56 10.08
CA GLN A 259 -3.43 16.74 8.91
C GLN A 259 -3.02 17.46 7.63
N ALA A 260 -3.23 18.78 7.53
CA ALA A 260 -2.80 19.59 6.38
C ALA A 260 -1.27 19.57 6.19
N ILE A 261 -0.49 19.64 7.28
CA ILE A 261 0.97 19.50 7.24
C ILE A 261 1.36 18.07 6.85
N PHE A 262 0.72 17.05 7.42
CA PHE A 262 0.98 15.64 7.10
C PHE A 262 0.71 15.35 5.62
N VAL A 263 -0.50 15.63 5.14
CA VAL A 263 -0.87 15.47 3.72
C VAL A 263 0.05 16.31 2.85
N GLY A 264 0.27 17.59 3.17
CA GLY A 264 1.12 18.49 2.40
C GLY A 264 2.57 18.03 2.25
N PHE A 265 3.12 17.36 3.28
CA PHE A 265 4.45 16.74 3.24
C PHE A 265 4.44 15.43 2.44
N PHE A 266 3.49 14.52 2.70
CA PHE A 266 3.46 13.20 2.08
C PHE A 266 2.90 13.23 0.65
N GLY A 267 3.74 13.67 -0.29
CA GLY A 267 3.49 13.67 -1.74
C GLY A 267 4.78 13.41 -2.51
N PRO A 268 5.37 12.22 -2.35
CA PRO A 268 6.70 11.91 -2.88
C PRO A 268 6.76 12.01 -4.40
N ILE A 269 7.87 12.55 -4.89
CA ILE A 269 8.37 12.33 -6.26
C ILE A 269 9.04 10.94 -6.27
N GLY A 270 8.79 10.12 -7.30
CA GLY A 270 9.29 8.74 -7.38
C GLY A 270 9.42 8.26 -8.82
N VAL A 271 8.98 7.03 -9.10
CA VAL A 271 9.14 6.31 -10.38
C VAL A 271 8.50 7.08 -11.54
N SER A 272 7.32 7.65 -11.30
CA SER A 272 6.59 8.49 -12.27
C SER A 272 7.42 9.62 -12.86
N ALA A 273 8.29 10.25 -12.06
CA ALA A 273 9.13 11.33 -12.55
C ALA A 273 10.20 10.86 -13.54
N VAL A 274 10.70 9.63 -13.38
CA VAL A 274 11.63 9.00 -14.34
C VAL A 274 10.89 8.52 -15.59
N PHE A 275 9.61 8.12 -15.50
CA PHE A 275 8.79 7.90 -16.69
C PHE A 275 8.66 9.19 -17.53
N TYR A 276 8.23 10.30 -16.92
CA TYR A 276 8.10 11.58 -17.62
C TYR A 276 9.43 12.18 -18.10
N LEU A 277 10.55 11.88 -17.41
CA LEU A 277 11.89 12.14 -17.90
C LEU A 277 12.13 11.47 -19.26
N TYR A 278 11.87 10.17 -19.39
CA TYR A 278 12.07 9.45 -20.66
C TYR A 278 11.11 9.90 -21.74
N VAL A 279 9.83 10.16 -21.43
CA VAL A 279 8.87 10.78 -22.38
C VAL A 279 9.38 12.13 -22.90
N THR A 280 9.99 12.93 -22.03
CA THR A 280 10.61 14.22 -22.41
C THR A 280 11.80 14.01 -23.34
N ILE A 281 12.73 13.11 -22.99
CA ILE A 281 13.92 12.83 -23.80
C ILE A 281 13.54 12.28 -25.18
N GLU A 282 12.57 11.35 -25.25
CA GLU A 282 12.05 10.81 -26.50
C GLU A 282 11.43 11.92 -27.38
N PHE A 283 10.60 12.79 -26.79
CA PHE A 283 10.05 13.94 -27.52
C PHE A 283 11.16 14.84 -28.07
N LEU A 284 12.22 15.12 -27.31
CA LEU A 284 13.36 15.90 -27.78
C LEU A 284 14.12 15.21 -28.92
N HIS A 285 14.24 13.88 -28.92
CA HIS A 285 14.78 13.15 -30.07
C HIS A 285 13.95 13.36 -31.34
N THR A 286 12.61 13.45 -31.23
CA THR A 286 11.75 13.78 -32.40
C THR A 286 11.96 15.18 -32.95
N LEU A 287 12.58 16.11 -32.20
CA LEU A 287 12.90 17.46 -32.66
C LEU A 287 14.24 17.55 -33.40
N ASN A 288 15.09 16.51 -33.32
CA ASN A 288 16.47 16.56 -33.81
C ASN A 288 16.63 16.02 -35.24
N GLU A 289 15.57 15.52 -35.89
CA GLU A 289 15.53 15.04 -37.30
C GLU A 289 16.78 14.28 -37.80
N GLY A 290 17.39 13.45 -36.94
CA GLY A 290 18.59 12.66 -37.26
C GLY A 290 19.92 13.43 -37.34
N HIS A 291 19.95 14.68 -36.88
CA HIS A 291 21.12 15.59 -36.90
C HIS A 291 21.49 16.07 -35.48
N GLU A 292 22.40 17.05 -35.40
CA GLU A 292 22.76 17.73 -34.15
C GLU A 292 21.54 18.32 -33.43
N PRO A 293 21.53 18.40 -32.08
CA PRO A 293 20.39 18.92 -31.34
C PRO A 293 20.04 20.36 -31.71
N ARG A 294 18.74 20.66 -31.87
CA ARG A 294 18.29 22.06 -32.10
C ARG A 294 18.80 22.94 -30.94
N ALA A 295 19.42 24.07 -31.29
CA ALA A 295 20.33 24.79 -30.38
C ALA A 295 19.69 25.27 -29.05
N ASP A 296 18.38 25.52 -29.02
CA ASP A 296 17.65 25.89 -27.81
C ASP A 296 17.37 24.69 -26.87
N VAL A 297 17.20 23.48 -27.41
CA VAL A 297 16.96 22.25 -26.62
C VAL A 297 18.21 21.41 -26.38
N ALA A 298 19.37 21.76 -26.96
CA ALA A 298 20.62 21.01 -26.82
C ALA A 298 21.00 20.70 -25.36
N HIS A 299 20.87 21.68 -24.46
CA HIS A 299 21.14 21.51 -23.03
C HIS A 299 19.92 21.01 -22.23
N MET A 300 18.73 20.93 -22.84
CA MET A 300 17.50 20.55 -22.15
C MET A 300 17.52 19.07 -21.75
N ALA A 301 18.05 18.17 -22.60
CA ALA A 301 18.11 16.74 -22.28
C ALA A 301 19.00 16.45 -21.05
N GLU A 302 20.15 17.14 -20.94
CA GLU A 302 21.02 17.09 -19.77
C GLU A 302 20.34 17.70 -18.53
N ALA A 303 19.72 18.88 -18.68
CA ALA A 303 19.05 19.56 -17.58
C ALA A 303 17.88 18.76 -17.00
N VAL A 304 17.06 18.17 -17.88
CA VAL A 304 15.97 17.26 -17.51
C VAL A 304 16.54 16.04 -16.78
N ARG A 305 17.61 15.41 -17.29
CA ARG A 305 18.29 14.28 -16.62
C ARG A 305 18.79 14.64 -15.22
N VAL A 306 19.68 15.63 -15.10
CA VAL A 306 20.31 16.00 -13.83
C VAL A 306 19.25 16.39 -12.79
N ILE A 307 18.32 17.28 -13.15
CA ILE A 307 17.39 17.86 -12.18
C ILE A 307 16.30 16.86 -11.77
N VAL A 308 15.71 16.11 -12.70
CA VAL A 308 14.62 15.18 -12.35
C VAL A 308 15.13 13.99 -11.54
N TRP A 309 16.25 13.37 -11.93
CA TRP A 309 16.85 12.28 -11.15
C TRP A 309 17.24 12.74 -9.73
N PHE A 310 17.82 13.94 -9.60
CA PHE A 310 18.20 14.48 -8.30
C PHE A 310 16.99 14.78 -7.40
N LEU A 311 15.95 15.43 -7.94
CA LEU A 311 14.73 15.75 -7.19
C LEU A 311 14.00 14.48 -6.72
N ALA A 312 13.92 13.46 -7.57
CA ALA A 312 13.34 12.18 -7.22
C ALA A 312 14.20 11.43 -6.19
N LEU A 313 15.54 11.43 -6.31
CA LEU A 313 16.45 10.89 -5.28
C LEU A 313 16.25 11.56 -3.92
N CYS A 314 16.28 12.91 -3.86
CA CYS A 314 16.04 13.64 -2.62
C CYS A 314 14.68 13.29 -2.00
N SER A 315 13.65 13.16 -2.83
CA SER A 315 12.31 12.75 -2.40
C SER A 315 12.28 11.32 -1.84
N ILE A 316 12.81 10.34 -2.57
CA ILE A 316 12.85 8.93 -2.13
C ILE A 316 13.55 8.82 -0.77
N VAL A 317 14.71 9.47 -0.62
CA VAL A 317 15.49 9.45 0.64
C VAL A 317 14.73 10.13 1.78
N VAL A 318 14.22 11.35 1.59
CA VAL A 318 13.57 12.11 2.67
C VAL A 318 12.25 11.46 3.09
N HIS A 319 11.39 11.07 2.16
CA HIS A 319 10.11 10.45 2.49
C HIS A 319 10.31 9.01 3.02
N GLY A 320 11.19 8.22 2.41
CA GLY A 320 11.47 6.84 2.84
C GLY A 320 12.06 6.75 4.25
N LEU A 321 12.93 7.70 4.63
CA LEU A 321 13.50 7.76 5.98
C LEU A 321 12.57 8.44 7.02
N SER A 322 11.58 9.23 6.60
CA SER A 322 10.73 10.02 7.51
C SER A 322 9.99 9.16 8.55
N ILE A 323 9.42 8.01 8.15
CA ILE A 323 8.66 7.12 9.05
C ILE A 323 9.59 6.37 10.03
N PRO A 324 10.69 5.72 9.59
CA PRO A 324 11.68 5.14 10.50
C PRO A 324 12.24 6.16 11.50
N LEU A 325 12.61 7.36 11.05
CA LEU A 325 13.15 8.41 11.90
C LEU A 325 12.09 8.96 12.86
N GLY A 326 10.84 9.14 12.42
CA GLY A 326 9.72 9.55 13.27
C GLY A 326 9.44 8.55 14.40
N LYS A 327 9.47 7.24 14.10
CA LYS A 327 9.39 6.19 15.12
C LYS A 327 10.57 6.26 16.09
N LEU A 328 11.80 6.33 15.57
CA LEU A 328 13.01 6.41 16.41
C LEU A 328 12.96 7.62 17.34
N GLY A 329 12.55 8.79 16.83
CA GLY A 329 12.36 10.03 17.59
C GLY A 329 11.27 9.96 18.66
N TYR A 330 10.25 9.10 18.49
CA TYR A 330 9.23 8.85 19.52
C TYR A 330 9.73 7.91 20.64
N TYR A 331 10.67 7.01 20.35
CA TYR A 331 11.27 6.09 21.35
C TYR A 331 12.53 6.66 22.02
N ALA A 332 13.30 7.51 21.34
CA ALA A 332 14.49 8.17 21.88
C ALA A 332 14.28 8.91 23.23
N PRO A 333 13.21 9.70 23.45
CA PRO A 333 12.98 10.33 24.75
C PRO A 333 12.67 9.33 25.87
N ARG A 334 12.21 8.10 25.55
CA ARG A 334 11.95 7.04 26.56
C ARG A 334 13.19 6.25 26.94
N THR A 335 14.19 6.17 26.07
CA THR A 335 15.50 5.59 26.40
C THR A 335 16.42 6.62 27.05
N LEU A 336 16.41 7.87 26.58
CA LEU A 336 17.14 8.97 27.19
C LEU A 336 16.59 9.36 28.57
N SER A 337 15.26 9.38 28.79
CA SER A 337 14.72 9.63 30.14
C SER A 337 15.10 8.52 31.13
N ARG A 338 15.19 7.26 30.67
CA ARG A 338 15.73 6.16 31.48
C ARG A 338 17.23 6.33 31.76
N GLY A 339 18.04 6.64 30.74
CA GLY A 339 19.48 6.91 30.91
C GLY A 339 19.74 8.08 31.86
N MET A 340 19.00 9.18 31.73
CA MET A 340 19.08 10.32 32.62
C MET A 340 18.57 9.99 34.04
N SER A 341 17.51 9.19 34.21
CA SER A 341 17.11 8.73 35.55
C SER A 341 18.16 7.83 36.23
N PHE A 342 19.04 7.18 35.46
CA PHE A 342 20.22 6.46 35.97
C PHE A 342 21.43 7.38 36.25
N MET A 343 21.47 8.59 35.69
CA MET A 343 22.55 9.58 35.89
C MET A 343 22.17 10.74 36.83
N SER A 344 20.87 10.89 37.15
CA SER A 344 20.34 11.88 38.10
C SER A 344 19.84 11.24 39.40
N GLY A 345 20.20 9.97 39.64
CA GLY A 345 20.24 9.41 40.99
C GLY A 345 21.43 10.00 41.73
N ASP A 346 21.15 10.72 42.81
CA ASP A 346 22.07 11.62 43.50
C ASP A 346 23.31 10.93 44.10
N GLY A 347 24.38 11.71 44.30
CA GLY A 347 25.63 11.23 44.89
C GLY A 347 25.51 11.00 46.40
N GLY A 348 25.73 9.76 46.83
CA GLY A 348 25.88 9.37 48.23
C GLY A 348 27.03 8.38 48.37
N ASP A 349 28.03 8.76 49.16
CA ASP A 349 29.31 8.06 49.34
C ASP A 349 29.14 6.69 50.04
N ASP A 350 29.55 5.59 49.40
CA ASP A 350 30.20 4.48 50.11
C ASP A 350 31.04 3.59 49.16
N SER A 351 32.02 2.90 49.73
CA SER A 351 33.13 2.25 49.03
C SER A 351 32.99 0.72 48.89
N GLY A 352 33.23 0.17 47.69
CA GLY A 352 33.22 -1.28 47.46
C GLY A 352 33.61 -1.69 46.03
N PRO A 353 34.37 -2.78 45.82
CA PRO A 353 35.03 -3.00 44.54
C PRO A 353 34.18 -3.71 43.47
N PHE A 354 34.29 -3.17 42.26
CA PHE A 354 34.21 -3.80 40.94
C PHE A 354 33.77 -5.29 40.89
N ARG A 355 32.56 -5.54 40.36
CA ARG A 355 32.14 -6.88 39.89
C ARG A 355 31.50 -6.81 38.50
N ILE A 356 32.23 -7.27 37.49
CA ILE A 356 31.64 -7.62 36.19
C ILE A 356 30.83 -8.91 36.37
N ARG A 357 29.51 -8.85 36.17
CA ARG A 357 28.72 -10.03 35.78
C ARG A 357 27.46 -9.60 35.03
N GLY A 358 27.41 -9.89 33.74
CA GLY A 358 26.26 -9.53 32.90
C GLY A 358 25.15 -10.58 32.94
N ARG A 359 23.94 -10.13 32.59
CA ARG A 359 23.00 -10.89 31.75
C ARG A 359 21.96 -9.92 31.17
N VAL A 360 22.00 -9.73 29.86
CA VAL A 360 20.84 -9.24 29.10
C VAL A 360 19.83 -10.38 29.10
N LEU A 361 18.63 -10.15 29.62
CA LEU A 361 17.53 -11.11 29.55
C LEU A 361 16.28 -10.44 28.97
N PHE A 362 15.80 -10.95 27.84
CA PHE A 362 14.54 -10.53 27.25
C PHE A 362 13.35 -11.01 28.10
N PRO A 363 12.23 -10.28 28.19
CA PRO A 363 11.10 -10.69 28.99
C PRO A 363 10.16 -11.67 28.24
N PHE A 364 10.13 -12.90 28.74
CA PHE A 364 8.98 -13.81 28.66
C PHE A 364 8.92 -14.56 30.00
N GLY A 365 7.77 -14.58 30.69
CA GLY A 365 7.60 -15.43 31.89
C GLY A 365 6.97 -14.74 33.12
N ARG A 366 6.08 -15.47 33.80
CA ARG A 366 5.28 -15.09 34.99
C ARG A 366 6.03 -15.27 36.32
N SER A 367 5.38 -14.82 37.40
CA SER A 367 5.47 -15.31 38.81
C SER A 367 6.58 -14.68 39.67
N ARG A 368 6.47 -14.44 41.00
CA ARG A 368 5.38 -14.27 42.02
C ARG A 368 6.09 -13.95 43.37
N SER A 369 5.34 -13.54 44.41
CA SER A 369 5.79 -13.32 45.81
C SER A 369 6.58 -12.01 46.04
N GLU A 370 6.10 -11.10 46.91
CA GLU A 370 6.24 -11.05 48.39
C GLU A 370 7.69 -10.76 48.80
N GLY A 371 7.98 -9.88 49.76
CA GLY A 371 7.15 -9.07 50.67
C GLY A 371 8.06 -8.44 51.74
N ALA A 372 7.50 -7.74 52.75
CA ALA A 372 8.20 -7.10 53.88
C ALA A 372 9.15 -5.92 53.51
N ASP A 373 9.29 -4.84 54.29
CA ASP A 373 8.62 -4.39 55.52
C ASP A 373 8.53 -2.85 55.54
N GLY A 374 7.62 -2.28 56.34
CA GLY A 374 7.63 -0.86 56.73
C GLY A 374 8.36 -0.65 58.07
N PRO A 375 7.97 0.31 58.93
CA PRO A 375 7.13 1.50 58.70
C PRO A 375 7.74 2.79 59.33
N THR A 376 7.17 3.97 59.05
CA THR A 376 7.05 5.04 60.07
C THR A 376 5.93 6.04 59.74
N SER A 377 5.11 6.31 60.76
CA SER A 377 4.11 7.40 60.90
C SER A 377 4.80 8.72 61.29
N PHE A 378 4.38 9.90 60.85
CA PHE A 378 3.35 10.83 61.37
C PHE A 378 3.57 12.15 60.54
N ASP A 379 2.70 13.15 60.38
CA ASP A 379 1.60 13.70 61.20
C ASP A 379 0.44 14.21 60.32
N ALA A 380 -0.68 14.57 60.97
CA ALA A 380 -1.86 15.16 60.32
C ALA A 380 -2.13 16.58 60.87
N GLU A 381 -2.67 17.48 60.03
CA GLU A 381 -3.60 18.57 60.36
C GLU A 381 -3.80 19.49 59.13
N SER A 382 -4.85 20.31 59.00
CA SER A 382 -6.29 20.10 59.19
C SER A 382 -7.03 21.27 58.50
N ARG A 383 -8.12 21.01 57.76
CA ARG A 383 -9.16 22.02 57.46
C ARG A 383 -10.42 21.35 56.92
N ALA A 384 -11.58 21.74 57.45
CA ALA A 384 -12.86 21.04 57.31
C ALA A 384 -14.01 21.97 56.89
N TYR A 385 -15.21 21.38 56.72
CA TYR A 385 -16.50 21.94 56.28
C TYR A 385 -16.63 22.20 54.76
N SER A 386 -17.73 21.79 54.08
CA SER A 386 -18.94 21.02 54.48
C SER A 386 -19.40 20.17 53.28
N GLN A 387 -19.64 18.86 53.39
CA GLN A 387 -20.76 18.13 54.03
C GLN A 387 -22.12 18.26 53.32
N SER A 388 -22.49 17.18 52.61
CA SER A 388 -23.88 16.71 52.47
C SER A 388 -23.83 15.19 52.21
N GLU A 389 -24.36 14.41 53.14
CA GLU A 389 -24.34 12.94 53.13
C GLU A 389 -25.67 12.37 52.64
N ASN A 390 -25.65 11.18 52.03
CA ASN A 390 -26.41 10.07 52.59
C ASN A 390 -25.84 8.70 52.18
N GLU A 391 -25.92 7.73 53.09
CA GLU A 391 -25.38 6.36 52.99
C GLU A 391 -26.30 5.46 52.13
N GLY A 392 -25.96 4.27 51.63
CA GLY A 392 -24.77 3.40 51.71
C GLY A 392 -24.94 2.27 50.66
N SER A 393 -24.37 1.06 50.71
CA SER A 393 -23.39 0.38 51.58
C SER A 393 -22.79 -0.83 50.82
N ARG A 394 -21.85 -1.58 51.42
CA ARG A 394 -21.32 -2.87 50.92
C ARG A 394 -21.15 -3.88 52.07
N PRO A 395 -21.16 -5.20 51.82
CA PRO A 395 -19.92 -5.95 52.09
C PRO A 395 -19.60 -7.16 51.16
N ILE A 396 -18.29 -7.35 50.94
CA ILE A 396 -17.50 -8.60 51.05
C ILE A 396 -18.04 -9.92 50.48
N TYR A 397 -17.25 -10.63 49.66
CA TYR A 397 -17.02 -12.10 49.81
C TYR A 397 -15.62 -12.54 49.35
N ARG A 398 -15.19 -13.73 49.81
CA ARG A 398 -13.79 -14.20 49.84
C ARG A 398 -13.63 -15.61 49.22
N ILE A 399 -12.72 -15.72 48.25
CA ILE A 399 -11.83 -16.85 47.90
C ILE A 399 -12.32 -18.30 48.17
N GLY A 400 -12.59 -19.03 47.08
CA GLY A 400 -11.93 -20.30 46.73
C GLY A 400 -12.32 -21.61 47.44
N GLY A 401 -12.81 -22.58 46.66
CA GLY A 401 -12.84 -23.99 47.06
C GLY A 401 -13.65 -24.88 46.11
N SER A 402 -13.06 -25.97 45.62
CA SER A 402 -13.78 -27.13 45.11
C SER A 402 -13.09 -28.42 45.58
N VAL A 403 -13.76 -29.14 46.47
CA VAL A 403 -13.35 -30.45 46.97
C VAL A 403 -14.49 -31.42 46.68
N ILE A 404 -14.17 -32.56 46.06
CA ILE A 404 -15.13 -33.62 45.73
C ILE A 404 -15.26 -34.58 46.92
N PRO A 405 -16.49 -35.01 47.26
CA PRO A 405 -16.68 -36.38 47.75
C PRO A 405 -17.83 -37.16 47.08
N GLN A 406 -17.46 -38.34 46.58
CA GLN A 406 -18.15 -39.64 46.48
C GLN A 406 -19.67 -39.83 46.25
N ARG A 407 -19.93 -40.72 45.26
CA ARG A 407 -21.11 -41.54 44.91
C ARG A 407 -22.00 -42.12 46.03
N SER A 408 -23.30 -42.17 45.72
CA SER A 408 -24.23 -43.32 45.87
C SER A 408 -25.42 -43.14 44.89
N VAL A 409 -25.59 -43.96 43.83
CA VAL A 409 -26.41 -45.20 43.71
C VAL A 409 -27.93 -45.02 43.91
N GLY A 410 -28.74 -45.23 42.86
CA GLY A 410 -30.16 -45.64 42.95
C GLY A 410 -31.13 -45.08 41.87
N ALA A 411 -31.88 -45.98 41.19
CA ALA A 411 -33.05 -45.78 40.30
C ALA A 411 -32.83 -44.94 39.00
N GLU A 412 -33.28 -45.32 37.80
CA GLU A 412 -34.67 -45.62 37.32
C GLU A 412 -35.58 -44.37 37.46
N GLU A 413 -36.31 -43.90 36.45
CA GLU A 413 -36.84 -44.52 35.22
C GLU A 413 -37.11 -43.46 34.12
N SER A 414 -37.39 -43.88 32.89
CA SER A 414 -37.91 -43.02 31.80
C SER A 414 -39.44 -42.98 31.81
N ASP A 415 -40.10 -41.88 31.43
CA ASP A 415 -40.82 -41.82 30.12
C ASP A 415 -41.46 -40.46 29.76
N VAL A 416 -42.03 -40.42 28.55
CA VAL A 416 -42.50 -39.25 27.78
C VAL A 416 -44.00 -38.94 27.97
N SER A 417 -44.40 -37.67 27.81
CA SER A 417 -45.74 -37.26 27.35
C SER A 417 -45.63 -35.91 26.62
N ALA A 418 -45.87 -35.79 25.31
CA ALA A 418 -47.10 -36.01 24.53
C ALA A 418 -48.06 -34.80 24.56
N LEU A 419 -48.32 -34.21 23.38
CA LEU A 419 -49.54 -33.46 23.03
C LEU A 419 -49.59 -33.18 21.51
N GLU A 420 -50.65 -33.68 20.86
CA GLU A 420 -51.12 -33.36 19.50
C GLU A 420 -52.62 -33.04 19.62
N PRO A 421 -53.28 -32.26 18.73
CA PRO A 421 -54.02 -32.94 17.64
C PRO A 421 -54.37 -32.16 16.34
N ARG A 422 -54.38 -32.91 15.22
CA ARG A 422 -55.39 -32.98 14.11
C ARG A 422 -55.47 -31.98 12.92
N ARG A 423 -55.83 -32.62 11.79
CA ARG A 423 -56.12 -32.26 10.36
C ARG A 423 -57.60 -31.83 10.12
N PRO A 424 -58.20 -31.69 8.90
CA PRO A 424 -57.80 -31.99 7.47
C PRO A 424 -58.08 -30.83 6.44
N ASP A 425 -57.82 -30.91 5.12
CA ASP A 425 -58.53 -31.66 4.05
C ASP A 425 -57.78 -31.73 2.68
N GLN A 426 -58.23 -32.65 1.80
CA GLN A 426 -57.80 -32.86 0.39
C GLN A 426 -58.94 -33.55 -0.40
N PRO A 427 -59.11 -33.37 -1.73
CA PRO A 427 -59.01 -34.54 -2.64
C PRO A 427 -58.70 -34.28 -4.16
N GLY A 428 -58.34 -35.35 -4.91
CA GLY A 428 -58.37 -35.43 -6.40
C GLY A 428 -57.07 -35.93 -7.06
N GLN A 429 -56.73 -37.22 -7.18
CA GLN A 429 -57.22 -38.33 -8.05
C GLN A 429 -56.99 -38.21 -9.59
N TYR A 430 -56.17 -39.12 -10.17
CA TYR A 430 -56.38 -39.96 -11.39
C TYR A 430 -55.29 -41.09 -11.44
N PRO A 431 -55.46 -42.24 -12.16
CA PRO A 431 -54.78 -43.53 -11.88
C PRO A 431 -53.63 -43.97 -12.82
N GLY A 432 -53.00 -45.12 -12.50
CA GLY A 432 -51.87 -45.79 -13.21
C GLY A 432 -52.25 -46.60 -14.48
N PRO A 433 -51.48 -47.66 -14.90
CA PRO A 433 -51.13 -48.80 -14.04
C PRO A 433 -49.68 -49.39 -14.21
N GLU A 434 -49.48 -50.62 -13.75
CA GLU A 434 -48.22 -51.28 -13.30
C GLU A 434 -47.57 -52.25 -14.30
N HIS A 435 -46.28 -52.60 -14.08
CA HIS A 435 -45.61 -53.92 -14.26
C HIS A 435 -44.17 -53.79 -13.64
N GLY A 436 -43.52 -54.76 -12.99
CA GLY A 436 -43.91 -56.09 -12.47
C GLY A 436 -42.68 -56.96 -12.10
N GLY A 437 -42.55 -57.39 -10.83
CA GLY A 437 -41.56 -58.38 -10.34
C GLY A 437 -40.08 -57.91 -10.19
N GLY A 438 -39.26 -58.41 -9.26
CA GLY A 438 -39.49 -59.32 -8.11
C GLY A 438 -38.15 -59.68 -7.41
N SER A 439 -38.21 -60.11 -6.13
CA SER A 439 -37.28 -61.01 -5.37
C SER A 439 -35.74 -60.92 -5.54
N ALA A 440 -34.88 -60.99 -4.52
CA ALA A 440 -35.04 -61.42 -3.12
C ALA A 440 -33.96 -60.84 -2.17
N GLN A 441 -34.15 -61.08 -0.87
CA GLN A 441 -33.27 -60.71 0.24
C GLN A 441 -32.11 -61.71 0.46
N THR A 442 -31.00 -61.21 1.03
CA THR A 442 -30.37 -61.88 2.20
C THR A 442 -29.66 -60.89 3.13
N LYS A 443 -30.01 -60.94 4.43
CA LYS A 443 -29.15 -60.52 5.57
C LYS A 443 -28.17 -61.67 5.87
N ALA A 444 -27.18 -61.66 6.77
CA ALA A 444 -26.74 -60.81 7.89
C ALA A 444 -25.18 -60.96 8.04
N ALA A 445 -24.43 -60.52 9.05
CA ALA A 445 -24.71 -60.05 10.41
C ALA A 445 -23.58 -59.13 10.95
N GLU A 446 -23.82 -58.48 12.09
CA GLU A 446 -22.93 -57.56 12.81
C GLU A 446 -21.98 -58.25 13.80
N HIS A 447 -20.92 -57.56 14.26
CA HIS A 447 -20.67 -57.42 15.71
C HIS A 447 -19.56 -56.39 16.12
N LEU A 448 -19.91 -55.56 17.12
CA LEU A 448 -19.05 -54.93 18.16
C LEU A 448 -18.09 -53.74 17.85
N SER A 449 -17.86 -52.94 18.90
CA SER A 449 -17.17 -51.62 18.99
C SER A 449 -16.93 -51.29 20.48
N PRO A 450 -16.28 -50.18 20.90
CA PRO A 450 -15.05 -49.50 20.44
C PRO A 450 -14.08 -49.10 21.61
N ALA A 451 -12.94 -48.41 21.33
CA ALA A 451 -12.22 -47.55 22.29
C ALA A 451 -11.28 -46.50 21.57
N PRO A 452 -10.94 -45.33 22.18
CA PRO A 452 -10.36 -44.15 21.48
C PRO A 452 -8.82 -43.90 21.69
N PRO A 453 -8.19 -42.87 21.03
CA PRO A 453 -6.74 -42.76 20.71
C PRO A 453 -5.97 -41.75 21.64
N PRO A 454 -4.80 -41.12 21.33
CA PRO A 454 -3.86 -41.13 20.16
C PRO A 454 -2.35 -41.17 20.60
N PRO A 455 -1.35 -40.55 19.90
CA PRO A 455 -1.05 -40.34 18.46
C PRO A 455 0.32 -40.94 18.04
N GLU A 456 0.65 -41.02 16.73
CA GLU A 456 2.05 -40.77 16.27
C GLU A 456 2.16 -40.46 14.76
N LEU A 457 3.27 -39.85 14.35
CA LEU A 457 3.43 -39.16 13.06
C LEU A 457 3.68 -40.11 11.87
N GLN A 458 2.99 -39.86 10.75
CA GLN A 458 3.42 -40.36 9.43
C GLN A 458 3.84 -39.22 8.52
N SER A 459 5.13 -39.23 8.17
CA SER A 459 5.74 -38.38 7.14
C SER A 459 5.16 -38.70 5.76
N ARG A 460 4.33 -37.79 5.23
CA ARG A 460 3.86 -37.85 3.84
C ARG A 460 4.95 -37.32 2.89
N THR A 461 5.88 -38.18 2.50
CA THR A 461 6.70 -37.94 1.31
C THR A 461 5.90 -38.30 0.06
N ILE A 462 5.61 -37.31 -0.78
CA ILE A 462 4.94 -37.52 -2.08
C ILE A 462 5.97 -38.15 -3.03
N ARG A 463 5.65 -39.33 -3.58
CA ARG A 463 6.39 -39.90 -4.72
C ARG A 463 5.84 -39.32 -6.02
N PHE A 464 6.73 -38.88 -6.90
CA PHE A 464 6.40 -38.59 -8.30
C PHE A 464 6.46 -39.88 -9.13
N PRO A 465 5.61 -40.03 -10.17
CA PRO A 465 5.56 -41.24 -10.98
C PRO A 465 6.61 -41.22 -12.10
N ASP A 466 7.88 -41.46 -11.78
CA ASP A 466 8.92 -41.81 -12.76
C ASP A 466 10.15 -42.46 -12.07
N GLU A 467 9.99 -43.70 -11.58
CA GLU A 467 11.11 -44.58 -11.20
C GLU A 467 10.90 -45.96 -11.83
N THR A 468 11.71 -46.29 -12.85
CA THR A 468 11.68 -47.59 -13.53
C THR A 468 12.50 -48.64 -12.76
N PRO A 469 12.00 -49.88 -12.60
CA PRO A 469 12.69 -50.90 -11.82
C PRO A 469 13.84 -51.58 -12.61
N VAL A 470 15.00 -51.72 -11.98
CA VAL A 470 16.14 -52.48 -12.51
C VAL A 470 15.94 -53.98 -12.26
N PRO A 471 16.04 -54.86 -13.28
CA PRO A 471 15.84 -56.30 -13.11
C PRO A 471 17.06 -57.02 -12.53
N ARG A 472 16.84 -58.06 -11.72
CA ARG A 472 17.87 -59.00 -11.23
C ARG A 472 17.84 -60.33 -11.98
N GLY A 473 19.00 -60.76 -12.46
CA GLY A 473 19.32 -62.11 -12.98
C GLY A 473 20.71 -62.06 -13.62
N LEU A 474 21.54 -63.11 -13.65
CA LEU A 474 21.46 -64.47 -13.10
C LEU A 474 22.85 -64.88 -12.56
N GLN A 475 22.92 -65.98 -11.80
CA GLN A 475 24.10 -66.85 -11.80
C GLN A 475 23.69 -68.26 -12.24
N THR A 476 24.43 -68.78 -13.23
CA THR A 476 24.43 -70.14 -13.80
C THR A 476 25.14 -71.15 -12.88
N PRO A 477 25.08 -72.47 -13.14
CA PRO A 477 24.58 -73.17 -14.33
C PRO A 477 23.33 -74.05 -14.15
#